data_AF-A0A1G7X526-F1
#
_entry.id   AF-A0A1G7X526-F1
#
_cell.length_a   1.000
_cell.length_b   1.000
_cell.length_c   1.000
_cell.angle_alpha   90.00
_cell.angle_beta   90.00
_cell.angle_gamma   90.00
#
_symmetry.space_group_name_H-M   'P 1'
#
loop_
_entity.id
_entity.type
_entity.pdbx_description
1 polymer ?
#
loop_
_entity_poly.entity_id
_entity_poly.type
_entity_poly.pdbx_seq_one_letter_code
_entity_poly.pdbx_strand_id
1 'polypeptide(L)'
;MDERLQMYKELTELPGAPGHEKTIRKAMERYIRDYADELSTDNLGGLIARIGNRGPKIMVAAHLDEVAFIITSITQEGFLKFLPLGGWWNQVMLAQRVTIHTKKEVIDGVIGSIPPHVLSNEERRKPVELKDMFIDIGATSREEVIEFGVSPGDIVIPVCPFTVMKNPKVMMAKAWDNRVGIAIIIELFKRLRQVDIPNRVFGVGTIQEELGMRGAKTAAYTIF
;
A
#
# COMPACT_ATOMS: atom_id res chain seq x y z
N MET A 1 -15.29 18.21 -3.48
CA MET A 1 -14.67 17.64 -2.26
C MET A 1 -13.52 18.57 -1.87
N ASP A 2 -13.31 18.83 -0.59
CA ASP A 2 -12.15 19.62 -0.08
C ASP A 2 -10.84 19.08 -0.69
N GLU A 3 -9.89 19.95 -1.08
CA GLU A 3 -8.62 19.55 -1.74
C GLU A 3 -7.87 18.52 -0.90
N ARG A 4 -7.90 18.69 0.42
CA ARG A 4 -7.29 17.75 1.38
C ARG A 4 -8.00 16.41 1.40
N LEU A 5 -9.34 16.38 1.37
CA LEU A 5 -10.10 15.13 1.30
C LEU A 5 -9.85 14.41 -0.03
N GLN A 6 -9.67 15.16 -1.13
CA GLN A 6 -9.26 14.59 -2.42
C GLN A 6 -7.88 13.95 -2.35
N MET A 7 -6.92 14.60 -1.71
CA MET A 7 -5.60 14.03 -1.46
C MET A 7 -5.69 12.76 -0.61
N TYR A 8 -6.44 12.75 0.50
CA TYR A 8 -6.60 11.56 1.32
C TYR A 8 -7.24 10.41 0.55
N LYS A 9 -8.32 10.68 -0.20
CA LYS A 9 -8.98 9.69 -1.05
C LYS A 9 -7.99 9.10 -2.04
N GLU A 10 -7.27 9.93 -2.79
CA GLU A 10 -6.32 9.44 -3.79
C GLU A 10 -5.18 8.64 -3.14
N LEU A 11 -4.53 9.17 -2.10
CA LEU A 11 -3.40 8.50 -1.46
C LEU A 11 -3.79 7.16 -0.83
N THR A 12 -5.00 7.03 -0.27
CA THR A 12 -5.46 5.78 0.36
C THR A 12 -5.98 4.77 -0.64
N GLU A 13 -6.62 5.20 -1.73
CA GLU A 13 -7.17 4.28 -2.74
C GLU A 13 -6.12 3.75 -3.71
N LEU A 14 -5.04 4.49 -3.97
CA LEU A 14 -3.96 4.02 -4.85
C LEU A 14 -3.28 2.76 -4.31
N PRO A 15 -2.95 1.78 -5.18
CA PRO A 15 -2.22 0.59 -4.78
C PRO A 15 -0.74 0.91 -4.53
N GLY A 16 -0.17 0.28 -3.50
CA GLY A 16 1.26 0.36 -3.22
C GLY A 16 1.71 -0.78 -2.32
N ALA A 17 1.71 -2.02 -2.81
CA ALA A 17 2.33 -3.13 -2.09
C ALA A 17 3.85 -2.92 -1.95
N PRO A 18 4.51 -3.52 -0.93
CA PRO A 18 5.96 -3.49 -0.81
C PRO A 18 6.66 -3.97 -2.09
N GLY A 19 7.54 -3.16 -2.66
CA GLY A 19 8.21 -3.37 -3.95
C GLY A 19 7.44 -2.91 -5.18
N HIS A 20 6.21 -2.41 -5.03
CA HIS A 20 5.33 -1.95 -6.10
C HIS A 20 4.77 -0.53 -5.85
N GLU A 21 5.54 0.32 -5.18
CA GLU A 21 5.12 1.64 -4.68
C GLU A 21 5.14 2.75 -5.75
N LYS A 22 5.47 2.42 -7.01
CA LYS A 22 5.65 3.40 -8.09
C LYS A 22 4.42 4.30 -8.29
N THR A 23 3.22 3.74 -8.17
CA THR A 23 1.96 4.48 -8.38
C THR A 23 1.75 5.53 -7.29
N ILE A 24 1.85 5.13 -6.03
CA ILE A 24 1.71 6.04 -4.89
C ILE A 24 2.85 7.06 -4.84
N ARG A 25 4.08 6.66 -5.20
CA ARG A 25 5.22 7.56 -5.32
C ARG A 25 4.94 8.71 -6.29
N LYS A 26 4.41 8.40 -7.47
CA LYS A 26 4.05 9.42 -8.47
C LYS A 26 2.98 10.38 -7.96
N ALA A 27 2.04 9.89 -7.16
CA ALA A 27 1.02 10.74 -6.54
C ALA A 27 1.66 11.70 -5.53
N MET A 28 2.52 11.20 -4.62
CA MET A 28 3.27 12.05 -3.70
C MET A 28 4.11 13.09 -4.46
N GLU A 29 4.86 12.65 -5.48
CA GLU A 29 5.68 13.51 -6.34
C GLU A 29 4.87 14.65 -6.94
N ARG A 30 3.68 14.36 -7.48
CA ARG A 30 2.78 15.37 -8.05
C ARG A 30 2.30 16.37 -7.00
N TYR A 31 1.96 15.91 -5.79
CA TYR A 31 1.47 16.79 -4.73
C TYR A 31 2.56 17.69 -4.12
N ILE A 32 3.82 17.24 -4.11
CA ILE A 32 4.91 17.93 -3.41
C ILE A 32 5.81 18.77 -4.33
N ARG A 33 5.80 18.53 -5.65
CA ARG A 33 6.72 19.14 -6.64
C ARG A 33 6.81 20.65 -6.56
N ASP A 34 5.69 21.35 -6.48
CA ASP A 34 5.66 22.82 -6.52
C ASP A 34 6.15 23.47 -5.20
N TYR A 35 6.36 22.66 -4.16
CA TYR A 35 6.76 23.11 -2.83
C TYR A 35 8.18 22.70 -2.45
N ALA A 36 8.80 21.79 -3.21
CA ALA A 36 10.16 21.33 -3.00
C ALA A 36 11.16 22.11 -3.88
N ASP A 37 12.38 22.31 -3.39
CA ASP A 37 13.49 22.85 -4.18
C ASP A 37 14.10 21.77 -5.09
N GLU A 38 14.05 20.51 -4.65
CA GLU A 38 14.62 19.36 -5.35
C GLU A 38 13.82 18.11 -5.04
N LEU A 39 13.64 17.27 -6.06
CA LEU A 39 13.09 15.93 -5.96
C LEU A 39 14.10 14.93 -6.50
N SER A 40 14.34 13.87 -5.73
CA SER A 40 15.17 12.75 -6.14
C SER A 40 14.57 11.44 -5.62
N THR A 41 15.19 10.32 -6.00
CA THR A 41 14.81 9.00 -5.50
C THR A 41 16.03 8.27 -4.98
N ASP A 42 15.85 7.39 -3.99
CA ASP A 42 16.88 6.41 -3.67
C ASP A 42 16.93 5.29 -4.74
N ASN A 43 17.95 4.43 -4.65
CA ASN A 43 18.16 3.34 -5.62
C ASN A 43 17.13 2.21 -5.52
N LEU A 44 16.32 2.17 -4.46
CA LEU A 44 15.24 1.18 -4.32
C LEU A 44 13.90 1.74 -4.83
N GLY A 45 13.76 3.07 -4.89
CA GLY A 45 12.60 3.76 -5.42
C GLY A 45 11.84 4.63 -4.41
N GLY A 46 12.35 4.89 -3.21
CA GLY A 46 11.79 5.88 -2.29
C GLY A 46 11.90 7.31 -2.86
N LEU A 47 10.94 8.18 -2.56
CA LEU A 47 10.97 9.60 -2.96
C LEU A 47 11.63 10.45 -1.89
N ILE A 48 12.52 11.34 -2.28
CA ILE A 48 13.17 12.31 -1.41
C ILE A 48 12.86 13.70 -1.96
N ALA A 49 12.11 14.49 -1.21
CA ALA A 49 11.89 15.90 -1.47
C ALA A 49 12.73 16.75 -0.52
N ARG A 50 13.41 17.78 -1.02
CA ARG A 50 14.21 18.70 -0.21
C ARG A 50 13.66 20.12 -0.30
N ILE A 51 13.62 20.82 0.83
CA ILE A 51 13.41 22.27 0.91
C ILE A 51 14.45 22.91 1.84
N GLY A 52 14.93 24.10 1.46
CA GLY A 52 15.98 24.81 2.16
C GLY A 52 17.37 24.33 1.80
N ASN A 53 18.36 25.18 2.02
CA ASN A 53 19.76 24.95 1.61
C ASN A 53 20.79 25.24 2.71
N ARG A 54 20.37 25.59 3.93
CA ARG A 54 21.23 26.03 5.03
C ARG A 54 21.03 25.21 6.30
N GLY A 55 22.01 25.23 7.19
CA GLY A 55 21.91 24.62 8.52
C GLY A 55 21.80 23.08 8.53
N PRO A 56 21.32 22.50 9.64
CA PRO A 56 21.30 21.06 9.84
C PRO A 56 20.27 20.39 8.92
N LYS A 57 20.53 19.11 8.61
CA LYS A 57 19.63 18.26 7.83
C LYS A 57 18.58 17.65 8.77
N ILE A 58 17.30 17.77 8.43
CA ILE A 58 16.17 17.18 9.16
C ILE A 58 15.43 16.26 8.20
N MET A 59 15.31 14.98 8.55
CA MET A 59 14.54 14.01 7.77
C MET A 59 13.19 13.75 8.44
N VAL A 60 12.11 13.95 7.68
CA VAL A 60 10.75 13.57 8.04
C VAL A 60 10.34 12.45 7.10
N ALA A 61 10.16 11.25 7.63
CA ALA A 61 9.88 10.06 6.84
C ALA A 61 8.49 9.50 7.13
N ALA A 62 7.82 9.07 6.06
CA ALA A 62 6.64 8.23 6.10
C ALA A 62 6.76 7.20 4.96
N HIS A 63 6.08 6.07 5.09
CA HIS A 63 6.21 5.00 4.12
C HIS A 63 5.10 5.02 3.07
N LEU A 64 5.47 4.63 1.85
CA LEU A 64 4.61 4.60 0.67
C LEU A 64 3.87 3.28 0.57
N ASP A 65 4.47 2.19 1.04
CA ASP A 65 3.88 0.88 0.97
C ASP A 65 2.64 0.74 1.88
N GLU A 66 1.84 -0.28 1.62
CA GLU A 66 0.74 -0.72 2.47
C GLU A 66 0.82 -2.24 2.57
N VAL A 67 0.39 -2.81 3.70
CA VAL A 67 0.26 -4.27 3.81
C VAL A 67 -0.63 -4.82 2.69
N ALA A 68 -0.17 -5.89 2.05
CA ALA A 68 -0.76 -6.44 0.83
C ALA A 68 -0.58 -7.96 0.78
N PHE A 69 -0.86 -8.58 -0.35
CA PHE A 69 -0.51 -9.97 -0.63
C PHE A 69 0.17 -10.11 -1.99
N ILE A 70 0.78 -11.27 -2.21
CA ILE A 70 1.38 -11.66 -3.50
C ILE A 70 0.90 -13.05 -3.88
N ILE A 71 0.54 -13.24 -5.15
CA ILE A 71 0.14 -14.54 -5.68
C ILE A 71 1.36 -15.47 -5.73
N THR A 72 1.23 -16.68 -5.19
CA THR A 72 2.29 -17.69 -5.17
C THR A 72 2.03 -18.84 -6.12
N SER A 73 0.78 -19.27 -6.26
CA SER A 73 0.40 -20.31 -7.21
C SER A 73 -1.07 -20.23 -7.58
N ILE A 74 -1.43 -20.98 -8.62
CA ILE A 74 -2.79 -21.12 -9.13
C ILE A 74 -3.17 -22.60 -9.00
N THR A 75 -4.34 -22.93 -8.46
CA THR A 75 -4.80 -24.33 -8.34
C THR A 75 -5.37 -24.84 -9.68
N GLN A 76 -5.67 -26.14 -9.78
CA GLN A 76 -6.29 -26.69 -11.01
C GLN A 76 -7.71 -26.17 -11.21
N GLU A 77 -8.41 -25.91 -10.12
CA GLU A 77 -9.79 -25.46 -10.04
C GLU A 77 -9.95 -23.93 -10.26
N GLY A 78 -8.85 -23.20 -10.44
CA GLY A 78 -8.88 -21.75 -10.72
C GLY A 78 -8.78 -20.84 -9.49
N PHE A 79 -8.44 -21.37 -8.31
CA PHE A 79 -8.20 -20.55 -7.12
C PHE A 79 -6.76 -20.03 -7.05
N LEU A 80 -6.57 -18.88 -6.41
CA LEU A 80 -5.24 -18.30 -6.22
C LEU A 80 -4.74 -18.54 -4.80
N LYS A 81 -3.51 -19.07 -4.68
CA LYS A 81 -2.76 -19.12 -3.43
C LYS A 81 -1.89 -17.88 -3.32
N PHE A 82 -1.71 -17.40 -2.09
CA PHE A 82 -1.07 -16.12 -1.83
C PHE A 82 -0.29 -16.13 -0.52
N LEU A 83 0.61 -15.14 -0.37
CA LEU A 83 1.32 -14.85 0.86
C LEU A 83 1.17 -13.37 1.23
N PRO A 84 1.15 -13.03 2.52
CA PRO A 84 1.16 -11.64 2.97
C PRO A 84 2.49 -10.97 2.62
N LEU A 85 2.37 -9.72 2.16
CA LEU A 85 3.44 -8.74 2.12
C LEU A 85 3.21 -7.77 3.28
N GLY A 86 3.96 -7.96 4.37
CA GLY A 86 3.76 -7.24 5.63
C GLY A 86 2.98 -8.04 6.68
N GLY A 87 2.73 -7.41 7.82
CA GLY A 87 2.08 -8.05 8.97
C GLY A 87 0.56 -8.16 8.79
N TRP A 88 0.05 -9.39 8.71
CA TRP A 88 -1.39 -9.66 8.67
C TRP A 88 -1.85 -10.55 9.82
N TRP A 89 -3.04 -10.24 10.34
CA TRP A 89 -3.73 -11.14 11.26
C TRP A 89 -4.80 -11.93 10.50
N ASN A 90 -4.66 -13.26 10.46
CA ASN A 90 -5.54 -14.13 9.66
C ASN A 90 -7.04 -13.92 9.91
N GLN A 91 -7.43 -13.54 11.13
CA GLN A 91 -8.83 -13.37 11.51
C GLN A 91 -9.53 -12.18 10.82
N VAL A 92 -8.77 -11.25 10.22
CA VAL A 92 -9.35 -10.11 9.49
C VAL A 92 -9.41 -10.33 7.97
N MET A 93 -9.01 -11.51 7.48
CA MET A 93 -8.80 -11.74 6.03
C MET A 93 -10.00 -12.40 5.34
N LEU A 94 -10.70 -13.32 6.02
CA LEU A 94 -11.81 -14.05 5.40
C LEU A 94 -12.95 -13.11 4.99
N ALA A 95 -13.56 -13.41 3.85
CA ALA A 95 -14.66 -12.66 3.24
C ALA A 95 -14.31 -11.19 2.89
N GLN A 96 -13.02 -10.83 2.86
CA GLN A 96 -12.59 -9.52 2.39
C GLN A 96 -12.46 -9.47 0.87
N ARG A 97 -12.86 -8.35 0.29
CA ARG A 97 -12.65 -8.03 -1.12
C ARG A 97 -11.22 -7.58 -1.36
N VAL A 98 -10.65 -8.02 -2.47
CA VAL A 98 -9.31 -7.68 -2.91
C VAL A 98 -9.28 -7.41 -4.41
N THR A 99 -8.26 -6.71 -4.89
CA THR A 99 -7.96 -6.56 -6.31
C THR A 99 -6.59 -7.15 -6.64
N ILE A 100 -6.53 -7.95 -7.71
CA ILE A 100 -5.31 -8.53 -8.25
C ILE A 100 -4.81 -7.60 -9.35
N HIS A 101 -3.59 -7.07 -9.20
CA HIS A 101 -2.99 -6.19 -10.19
C HIS A 101 -2.06 -7.01 -11.10
N THR A 102 -2.58 -7.38 -12.26
CA THR A 102 -1.81 -8.10 -13.29
C THR A 102 -1.08 -7.13 -14.21
N LYS A 103 -0.33 -7.66 -15.17
CA LYS A 103 0.27 -6.86 -16.25
C LYS A 103 -0.76 -6.29 -17.24
N LYS A 104 -1.94 -6.92 -17.37
CA LYS A 104 -2.98 -6.55 -18.33
C LYS A 104 -3.99 -5.59 -17.71
N GLU A 105 -4.54 -5.98 -16.58
CA GLU A 105 -5.66 -5.30 -15.93
C GLU A 105 -5.75 -5.60 -14.42
N VAL A 106 -6.71 -4.96 -13.77
CA VAL A 106 -7.04 -5.16 -12.36
C VAL A 106 -8.28 -6.04 -12.27
N ILE A 107 -8.19 -7.14 -11.53
CA ILE A 107 -9.24 -8.14 -11.40
C ILE A 107 -9.76 -8.14 -9.96
N ASP A 108 -11.08 -8.13 -9.78
CA ASP A 108 -11.72 -8.25 -8.46
C ASP A 108 -11.65 -9.70 -7.96
N GLY A 109 -11.44 -9.87 -6.66
CA GLY A 109 -11.49 -11.18 -6.01
C GLY A 109 -11.97 -11.09 -4.57
N VAL A 110 -12.19 -12.25 -3.96
CA VAL A 110 -12.57 -12.40 -2.56
C VAL A 110 -11.71 -13.46 -1.88
N ILE A 111 -11.26 -13.17 -0.66
CA ILE A 111 -10.55 -14.16 0.16
C ILE A 111 -11.57 -15.13 0.75
N GLY A 112 -11.41 -16.41 0.41
CA GLY A 112 -12.24 -17.52 0.85
C GLY A 112 -11.46 -18.60 1.59
N SER A 113 -12.22 -19.56 2.12
CA SER A 113 -11.72 -20.80 2.69
C SER A 113 -12.72 -21.92 2.44
N ILE A 114 -12.37 -23.13 2.87
CA ILE A 114 -13.34 -24.22 2.97
C ILE A 114 -14.53 -23.78 3.87
N PRO A 115 -15.79 -24.02 3.47
CA PRO A 115 -16.96 -23.60 4.24
C PRO A 115 -17.03 -24.21 5.64
N PRO A 116 -17.48 -23.48 6.68
CA PRO A 116 -17.52 -24.01 8.04
C PRO A 116 -18.34 -25.29 8.19
N HIS A 117 -19.45 -25.43 7.45
CA HIS A 117 -20.37 -26.57 7.60
C HIS A 117 -19.81 -27.90 7.11
N VAL A 118 -18.71 -27.90 6.32
CA VAL A 118 -18.00 -29.12 5.91
C VAL A 118 -16.80 -29.45 6.83
N LEU A 119 -16.38 -28.52 7.68
CA LEU A 119 -15.31 -28.72 8.65
C LEU A 119 -15.78 -29.55 9.85
N SER A 120 -14.85 -30.27 10.47
CA SER A 120 -15.07 -30.95 11.74
C SER A 120 -15.34 -29.95 12.89
N ASN A 121 -15.94 -30.44 13.97
CA ASN A 121 -16.21 -29.61 15.15
C ASN A 121 -14.94 -29.01 15.80
N GLU A 122 -13.80 -29.69 15.67
CA GLU A 122 -12.53 -29.20 16.22
C GLU A 122 -11.95 -28.08 15.36
N GLU A 123 -11.94 -28.25 14.03
CA GLU A 123 -11.44 -27.26 13.08
C GLU A 123 -12.24 -25.95 13.16
N ARG A 124 -13.56 -26.03 13.34
CA ARG A 124 -14.42 -24.83 13.51
C ARG A 124 -14.06 -23.97 14.71
N ARG A 125 -13.39 -24.53 15.72
CA ARG A 125 -13.01 -23.79 16.95
C ARG A 125 -11.68 -23.06 16.81
N LYS A 126 -10.95 -23.29 15.72
CA LYS A 126 -9.63 -22.67 15.47
C LYS A 126 -9.77 -21.61 14.38
N PRO A 127 -9.02 -20.49 14.47
CA PRO A 127 -8.89 -19.59 13.33
C PRO A 127 -8.37 -20.33 12.10
N VAL A 128 -8.91 -19.99 10.92
CA VAL A 128 -8.43 -20.56 9.65
C VAL A 128 -6.97 -20.17 9.45
N GLU A 129 -6.13 -21.14 9.11
CA GLU A 129 -4.73 -20.90 8.78
C GLU A 129 -4.61 -20.33 7.37
N LEU A 130 -3.62 -19.46 7.15
CA LEU A 130 -3.38 -18.81 5.86
C LEU A 130 -3.25 -19.81 4.70
N LYS A 131 -2.60 -20.96 4.93
CA LYS A 131 -2.40 -22.00 3.89
C LYS A 131 -3.72 -22.57 3.35
N ASP A 132 -4.77 -22.53 4.17
CA ASP A 132 -6.11 -23.04 3.88
C ASP A 132 -7.02 -21.96 3.28
N MET A 133 -6.52 -20.72 3.16
CA MET A 133 -7.18 -19.65 2.44
C MET A 133 -6.84 -19.69 0.95
N PHE A 134 -7.66 -19.04 0.15
CA PHE A 134 -7.46 -18.80 -1.27
C PHE A 134 -8.16 -17.51 -1.68
N ILE A 135 -7.80 -16.96 -2.84
CA ILE A 135 -8.57 -15.90 -3.49
C ILE A 135 -9.36 -16.52 -4.64
N ASP A 136 -10.65 -16.23 -4.66
CA ASP A 136 -11.56 -16.59 -5.73
C ASP A 136 -11.80 -15.36 -6.62
N ILE A 137 -11.61 -15.54 -7.93
CA ILE A 137 -11.83 -14.53 -8.97
C ILE A 137 -12.93 -14.95 -9.95
N GLY A 138 -13.69 -16.00 -9.64
CA GLY A 138 -14.76 -16.53 -10.48
C GLY A 138 -14.29 -17.42 -11.63
N ALA A 139 -13.02 -17.84 -11.64
CA ALA A 139 -12.51 -18.79 -12.62
C ALA A 139 -12.88 -20.24 -12.26
N THR A 140 -12.98 -21.08 -13.27
CA THR A 140 -13.36 -22.49 -13.19
C THR A 140 -12.22 -23.46 -13.49
N SER A 141 -11.07 -22.93 -13.93
CA SER A 141 -9.87 -23.70 -14.25
C SER A 141 -8.61 -22.86 -14.12
N ARG A 142 -7.45 -23.53 -14.01
CA ARG A 142 -6.13 -22.88 -14.07
C ARG A 142 -5.93 -22.10 -15.37
N GLU A 143 -6.37 -22.67 -16.48
CA GLU A 143 -6.19 -22.12 -17.82
C GLU A 143 -6.93 -20.79 -17.96
N GLU A 144 -8.15 -20.71 -17.43
CA GLU A 144 -8.95 -19.48 -17.41
C GLU A 144 -8.30 -18.38 -16.57
N VAL A 145 -7.72 -18.71 -15.41
CA VAL A 145 -6.94 -17.75 -14.60
C VAL A 145 -5.77 -17.17 -15.38
N ILE A 146 -5.07 -18.01 -16.16
CA ILE A 146 -3.93 -17.58 -16.99
C ILE A 146 -4.43 -16.71 -18.15
N GLU A 147 -5.58 -17.01 -18.74
CA GLU A 147 -6.21 -16.21 -19.79
C GLU A 147 -6.54 -14.80 -19.29
N PHE A 148 -7.12 -14.69 -18.08
CA PHE A 148 -7.34 -13.43 -17.37
C PHE A 148 -6.04 -12.67 -17.09
N GLY A 149 -4.89 -13.34 -17.19
CA GLY A 149 -3.56 -12.73 -17.13
C GLY A 149 -2.91 -12.75 -15.75
N VAL A 150 -3.49 -13.47 -14.79
CA VAL A 150 -2.91 -13.63 -13.45
C VAL A 150 -1.68 -14.52 -13.51
N SER A 151 -0.63 -14.13 -12.79
CA SER A 151 0.63 -14.87 -12.68
C SER A 151 1.17 -14.84 -11.25
N PRO A 152 1.92 -15.87 -10.82
CA PRO A 152 2.72 -15.78 -9.59
C PRO A 152 3.60 -14.53 -9.60
N GLY A 153 3.63 -13.82 -8.48
CA GLY A 153 4.28 -12.51 -8.35
C GLY A 153 3.34 -11.31 -8.52
N ASP A 154 2.12 -11.49 -9.04
CA ASP A 154 1.14 -10.41 -9.08
C ASP A 154 0.73 -10.01 -7.67
N ILE A 155 0.57 -8.70 -7.45
CA ILE A 155 0.20 -8.16 -6.14
C ILE A 155 -1.31 -8.16 -5.96
N VAL A 156 -1.73 -8.28 -4.72
CA VAL A 156 -3.12 -8.26 -4.29
C VAL A 156 -3.30 -7.17 -3.26
N ILE A 157 -4.26 -6.29 -3.48
CA ILE A 157 -4.50 -5.10 -2.66
C ILE A 157 -5.89 -5.21 -2.00
N PRO A 158 -6.02 -4.92 -0.70
CA PRO A 158 -7.33 -4.85 -0.04
C PRO A 158 -8.23 -3.79 -0.68
N VAL A 159 -9.53 -4.04 -0.75
CA VAL A 159 -10.51 -3.05 -1.24
C VAL A 159 -11.21 -2.39 -0.05
N CYS A 160 -10.97 -1.10 0.15
CA CYS A 160 -11.71 -0.28 1.12
C CYS A 160 -11.84 1.15 0.57
N PRO A 161 -12.99 1.50 -0.04
CA PRO A 161 -13.23 2.83 -0.59
C PRO A 161 -13.15 3.92 0.48
N PHE A 162 -12.54 5.05 0.13
CA PHE A 162 -12.48 6.20 1.02
C PHE A 162 -13.88 6.71 1.33
N THR A 163 -14.23 6.71 2.61
CA THR A 163 -15.56 7.05 3.10
C THR A 163 -15.45 8.04 4.25
N VAL A 164 -16.07 9.21 4.11
CA VAL A 164 -16.28 10.12 5.25
C VAL A 164 -17.44 9.56 6.06
N MET A 165 -17.20 9.30 7.34
CA MET A 165 -18.17 8.66 8.22
C MET A 165 -19.27 9.64 8.64
N LYS A 166 -20.29 9.14 9.35
CA LYS A 166 -21.40 9.97 9.87
C LYS A 166 -20.90 11.17 10.70
N ASN A 167 -19.81 10.99 11.45
CA ASN A 167 -19.04 12.11 11.97
C ASN A 167 -18.05 12.55 10.88
N PRO A 168 -18.20 13.76 10.29
CA PRO A 168 -17.37 14.19 9.16
C PRO A 168 -15.88 14.42 9.52
N LYS A 169 -15.53 14.34 10.81
CA LYS A 169 -14.14 14.36 11.30
C LYS A 169 -13.47 12.99 11.28
N VAL A 170 -14.22 11.92 11.00
CA VAL A 170 -13.73 10.54 10.98
C VAL A 170 -13.86 10.02 9.55
N MET A 171 -12.79 9.41 9.06
CA MET A 171 -12.71 8.86 7.71
C MET A 171 -12.30 7.39 7.80
N MET A 172 -12.84 6.58 6.91
CA MET A 172 -12.55 5.16 6.76
C MET A 172 -11.93 4.93 5.37
N ALA A 173 -10.79 4.25 5.33
CA ALA A 173 -10.09 3.88 4.09
C ALA A 173 -9.06 2.78 4.42
N LYS A 174 -8.51 2.13 3.37
CA LYS A 174 -7.29 1.33 3.51
C LYS A 174 -6.05 2.22 3.62
N ALA A 175 -4.92 1.61 3.97
CA ALA A 175 -3.60 2.23 3.91
C ALA A 175 -3.46 3.57 4.67
N TRP A 176 -4.25 3.80 5.73
CA TRP A 176 -3.97 4.97 6.58
C TRP A 176 -2.55 4.89 7.12
N ASP A 177 -2.13 3.68 7.50
CA ASP A 177 -0.74 3.31 7.67
C ASP A 177 -0.09 3.08 6.29
N ASN A 178 0.82 3.94 5.81
CA ASN A 178 1.22 5.24 6.37
C ASN A 178 0.96 6.40 5.38
N ARG A 179 -0.11 6.29 4.58
CA ARG A 179 -0.52 7.34 3.65
C ARG A 179 -0.89 8.64 4.38
N VAL A 180 -1.28 8.55 5.66
CA VAL A 180 -1.45 9.75 6.50
C VAL A 180 -0.14 10.50 6.71
N GLY A 181 0.97 9.79 6.95
CA GLY A 181 2.29 10.40 7.11
C GLY A 181 2.77 11.05 5.81
N ILE A 182 2.52 10.42 4.67
CA ILE A 182 2.80 11.00 3.35
C ILE A 182 2.03 12.32 3.16
N ALA A 183 0.75 12.34 3.53
CA ALA A 183 -0.06 13.55 3.47
C ALA A 183 0.44 14.65 4.42
N ILE A 184 0.92 14.28 5.61
CA ILE A 184 1.54 15.22 6.57
C ILE A 184 2.81 15.83 5.97
N ILE A 185 3.66 15.04 5.29
CA ILE A 185 4.87 15.56 4.62
C ILE A 185 4.51 16.55 3.51
N ILE A 186 3.51 16.24 2.68
CA ILE A 186 3.03 17.16 1.64
C ILE A 186 2.58 18.48 2.25
N GLU A 187 1.75 18.43 3.29
CA GLU A 187 1.23 19.63 3.98
C GLU A 187 2.36 20.40 4.69
N LEU A 188 3.34 19.71 5.26
CA LEU A 188 4.54 20.33 5.82
C LEU A 188 5.27 21.14 4.75
N PHE A 189 5.53 20.56 3.58
CA PHE A 189 6.24 21.24 2.49
C PHE A 189 5.45 22.45 1.97
N LYS A 190 4.13 22.35 1.83
CA LYS A 190 3.24 23.48 1.49
C LYS A 190 3.45 24.67 2.45
N ARG A 191 3.56 24.40 3.75
CA ARG A 191 3.77 25.43 4.79
C ARG A 191 5.19 25.96 4.83
N LEU A 192 6.19 25.07 4.75
CA LEU A 192 7.60 25.45 4.76
C LEU A 192 7.95 26.35 3.57
N ARG A 193 7.27 26.20 2.44
CA ARG A 193 7.48 27.08 1.27
C ARG A 193 7.13 28.55 1.52
N GLN A 194 6.34 28.84 2.55
CA GLN A 194 5.88 30.20 2.89
C GLN A 194 6.71 30.86 4.00
N VAL A 195 7.74 30.21 4.50
CA VAL A 195 8.59 30.72 5.59
C VAL A 195 10.07 30.52 5.27
N ASP A 196 10.92 31.42 5.78
CA ASP A 196 12.36 31.19 5.75
C ASP A 196 12.75 30.20 6.85
N ILE A 197 13.53 29.19 6.50
CA ILE A 197 13.93 28.12 7.43
C ILE A 197 15.45 28.06 7.59
N PRO A 198 15.97 27.97 8.83
CA PRO A 198 17.40 27.84 9.07
C PRO A 198 17.90 26.38 8.91
N ASN A 199 17.19 25.55 8.14
CA ASN A 199 17.40 24.10 8.04
C ASN A 199 17.28 23.60 6.59
N ARG A 200 17.81 22.40 6.35
CA ARG A 200 17.54 21.60 5.16
C ARG A 200 16.58 20.50 5.55
N VAL A 201 15.33 20.58 5.11
CA VAL A 201 14.30 19.59 5.45
C VAL A 201 14.12 18.63 4.29
N PHE A 202 14.12 17.34 4.59
CA PHE A 202 13.92 16.25 3.67
C PHE A 202 12.62 15.52 4.00
N GLY A 203 11.64 15.62 3.11
CA GLY A 203 10.39 14.87 3.17
C GLY A 203 10.56 13.58 2.39
N VAL A 204 10.50 12.44 3.06
CA VAL A 204 10.84 11.15 2.46
C VAL A 204 9.62 10.24 2.45
N GLY A 205 9.26 9.78 1.25
CA GLY A 205 8.37 8.65 1.05
C GLY A 205 9.21 7.38 0.95
N THR A 206 9.42 6.68 2.06
CA THR A 206 10.19 5.42 2.09
C THR A 206 9.39 4.28 1.47
N ILE A 207 10.06 3.18 1.15
CA ILE A 207 9.45 1.97 0.58
C ILE A 207 9.81 0.74 1.41
N GLN A 208 9.05 -0.34 1.24
CA GLN A 208 9.24 -1.61 1.94
C GLN A 208 9.47 -1.46 3.45
N GLU A 209 8.71 -0.57 4.09
CA GLU A 209 8.71 -0.45 5.55
C GLU A 209 8.10 -1.70 6.19
N GLU A 210 6.99 -2.18 5.62
CA GLU A 210 6.21 -3.32 6.11
C GLU A 210 7.00 -4.65 6.03
N LEU A 211 8.14 -4.65 5.32
CA LEU A 211 9.06 -5.77 5.20
C LEU A 211 10.38 -5.58 5.99
N GLY A 212 10.37 -4.65 6.96
CA GLY A 212 11.47 -4.40 7.89
C GLY A 212 12.27 -3.13 7.61
N MET A 213 11.59 -1.99 7.38
CA MET A 213 12.20 -0.65 7.29
C MET A 213 13.30 -0.51 6.23
N ARG A 214 13.21 -1.24 5.11
CA ARG A 214 14.32 -1.37 4.15
C ARG A 214 14.62 -0.04 3.45
N GLY A 215 13.60 0.66 2.96
CA GLY A 215 13.75 1.94 2.27
C GLY A 215 14.17 3.08 3.19
N ALA A 216 13.84 3.02 4.48
CA ALA A 216 14.28 4.04 5.44
C ALA A 216 15.81 4.04 5.56
N LYS A 217 16.43 2.85 5.58
CA LYS A 217 17.88 2.70 5.62
C LYS A 217 18.58 3.29 4.38
N THR A 218 18.07 3.01 3.18
CA THR A 218 18.67 3.52 1.94
C THR A 218 18.46 5.02 1.75
N ALA A 219 17.28 5.53 2.11
CA ALA A 219 17.02 6.96 2.06
C ALA A 219 17.91 7.73 3.04
N ALA A 220 18.08 7.24 4.28
CA ALA A 220 18.98 7.86 5.25
C ALA A 220 20.42 7.92 4.74
N TYR A 221 20.95 6.83 4.17
CA TYR A 221 22.29 6.80 3.57
C TYR A 221 22.45 7.76 2.38
N THR A 222 21.37 8.00 1.63
CA THR A 222 21.40 8.94 0.49
C THR A 222 21.43 10.40 0.97
N ILE A 223 20.82 10.69 2.13
CA ILE A 223 20.69 12.04 2.66
C ILE A 223 21.88 12.45 3.52
N PHE A 224 22.42 11.56 4.35
CA PHE A 224 23.41 11.87 5.38
C PHE A 224 24.80 11.40 5.01
#